data_AF-A0A2N3FTS0-F1
#
_entry.id   AF-A0A2N3FTS0-F1
#
_cell.length_a   1.000
_cell.length_b   1.000
_cell.length_c   1.000
_cell.angle_alpha   90.00
_cell.angle_beta   90.00
_cell.angle_gamma   90.00
#
_symmetry.space_group_name_H-M   'P 1'
#
loop_
_entity.id
_entity.type
_entity.pdbx_description
1 polymer ?
#
loop_
_entity_poly.entity_id
_entity_poly.type
_entity_poly.pdbx_seq_one_letter_code
_entity_poly.pdbx_strand_id
1 'polypeptide(L)'
;MLNKFMHSAVLTLERAIAMLLVIIAALGAVDLVVEMFNAVSLKGYLTPDSILRVLDSVLVVFIVIELFNIALAYMKRKNVIATVMEAGLVAVVRKLVIFESGGDATYVLMKAIALAILIVAIGLTWYLLRRAEVCEGECHDHVVD
;
A
#
# COMPACT_ATOMS: atom_id res chain seq x y z
N MET A 1 23.74 -18.79 24.74
CA MET A 1 23.49 -19.36 23.38
C MET A 1 22.11 -19.00 22.83
N LEU A 2 21.05 -18.99 23.65
CA LEU A 2 19.67 -18.73 23.21
C LEU A 2 19.45 -17.36 22.53
N ASN A 3 19.99 -16.26 23.08
CA ASN A 3 19.85 -14.94 22.45
C ASN A 3 20.51 -14.84 21.06
N LYS A 4 21.70 -15.45 20.86
CA LYS A 4 22.36 -15.46 19.54
C LYS A 4 21.53 -16.23 18.51
N PHE A 5 20.90 -17.33 18.92
CA PHE A 5 20.02 -18.11 18.04
C PHE A 5 18.76 -17.33 17.65
N MET A 6 18.10 -16.68 18.62
CA MET A 6 16.90 -15.87 18.35
C MET A 6 17.18 -14.69 17.42
N HIS A 7 18.30 -13.99 17.61
CA HIS A 7 18.68 -12.88 16.74
C HIS A 7 18.95 -13.36 15.30
N SER A 8 19.68 -14.47 15.13
CA SER A 8 19.90 -15.05 13.78
C SER A 8 18.61 -15.54 13.13
N ALA A 9 17.67 -16.11 13.89
CA ALA A 9 16.38 -16.55 13.37
C ALA A 9 15.54 -15.38 12.84
N VAL A 10 15.46 -14.28 13.60
CA VAL A 10 14.74 -13.07 13.18
C VAL A 10 15.37 -12.47 11.91
N LEU A 11 16.70 -12.35 11.87
CA LEU A 11 17.42 -11.81 10.70
C LEU A 11 17.23 -12.68 9.45
N THR A 12 17.12 -14.00 9.61
CA THR A 12 16.88 -14.91 8.49
C THR A 12 15.45 -14.77 7.97
N LEU A 13 14.47 -14.68 8.88
CA LEU A 13 13.07 -14.48 8.53
C LEU A 13 12.85 -13.14 7.84
N GLU A 14 13.48 -12.08 8.36
CA GLU A 14 13.46 -10.73 7.80
C GLU A 14 13.93 -10.72 6.33
N ARG A 15 15.08 -11.37 6.05
CA ARG A 15 15.60 -11.51 4.68
C ARG A 15 14.68 -12.35 3.80
N ALA A 16 14.10 -13.42 4.33
CA ALA A 16 13.16 -14.26 3.60
C ALA A 16 11.89 -13.49 3.20
N ILE A 17 11.32 -12.69 4.10
CA ILE A 17 10.14 -11.85 3.82
C ILE A 17 10.50 -10.79 2.77
N ALA A 18 11.62 -10.10 2.92
CA ALA A 18 12.07 -9.10 1.95
C ALA A 18 12.27 -9.71 0.55
N MET A 19 12.89 -10.89 0.47
CA MET A 19 13.07 -11.61 -0.79
C MET A 19 11.73 -12.02 -1.40
N LEU A 20 10.80 -12.54 -0.60
CA LEU A 20 9.47 -12.94 -1.05
C LEU A 20 8.70 -11.74 -1.63
N LEU A 21 8.71 -10.60 -0.94
CA LEU A 21 8.04 -9.38 -1.42
C LEU A 21 8.62 -8.90 -2.74
N VAL A 22 9.95 -8.95 -2.91
CA VAL A 22 10.61 -8.60 -4.18
C VAL A 22 10.19 -9.56 -5.30
N ILE A 23 10.12 -10.87 -5.02
CA ILE A 23 9.68 -11.86 -6.01
C ILE A 23 8.23 -11.60 -6.43
N ILE A 24 7.32 -11.36 -5.47
CA ILE A 24 5.92 -11.06 -5.76
C ILE A 24 5.80 -9.78 -6.58
N ALA A 25 6.56 -8.73 -6.24
CA ALA A 25 6.56 -7.48 -7.00
C ALA A 25 7.06 -7.70 -8.45
N ALA A 26 8.13 -8.48 -8.62
CA ALA A 26 8.66 -8.82 -9.94
C ALA A 26 7.66 -9.63 -10.76
N LEU A 27 7.00 -10.62 -10.17
CA LEU A 27 5.94 -11.40 -10.83
C LEU A 27 4.76 -10.52 -11.22
N GLY A 28 4.29 -9.63 -10.34
CA GLY A 28 3.22 -8.70 -10.65
C GLY A 28 3.60 -7.71 -11.77
N ALA A 29 4.86 -7.26 -11.80
CA ALA A 29 5.36 -6.41 -12.88
C ALA A 29 5.41 -7.15 -14.23
N VAL A 30 5.80 -8.43 -14.23
CA VAL A 30 5.76 -9.27 -15.44
C VAL A 30 4.33 -9.47 -15.91
N ASP A 31 3.41 -9.80 -15.00
CA ASP A 31 1.99 -9.98 -15.30
C ASP A 31 1.38 -8.71 -15.93
N LEU A 32 1.69 -7.55 -15.37
CA LEU A 32 1.31 -6.25 -15.93
C LEU A 32 1.81 -6.08 -17.38
N VAL A 33 3.07 -6.39 -17.65
CA VAL A 33 3.63 -6.26 -19.01
C VAL A 33 2.91 -7.18 -20.00
N VAL A 34 2.63 -8.42 -19.58
CA VAL A 34 1.88 -9.39 -20.40
C VAL A 34 0.46 -8.89 -20.65
N GLU A 35 -0.22 -8.37 -19.63
CA GLU A 35 -1.57 -7.84 -19.76
C GLU A 35 -1.61 -6.61 -20.69
N MET A 36 -0.65 -5.70 -20.57
CA MET A 36 -0.52 -4.56 -21.47
C MET A 36 -0.30 -5.01 -22.92
N PHE A 37 0.57 -5.99 -23.15
CA PHE A 37 0.82 -6.53 -24.49
C PHE A 37 -0.44 -7.17 -25.09
N ASN A 38 -1.19 -7.92 -24.28
CA ASN A 38 -2.46 -8.53 -24.68
C ASN A 38 -3.54 -7.49 -24.98
N ALA A 39 -3.62 -6.42 -24.18
CA ALA A 39 -4.58 -5.34 -24.38
C ALA A 39 -4.35 -4.61 -25.71
N VAL A 40 -3.09 -4.38 -26.09
CA VAL A 40 -2.71 -3.76 -27.37
C VAL A 40 -2.92 -4.71 -28.55
N SER A 41 -2.54 -5.99 -28.41
CA SER A 41 -2.51 -6.93 -29.54
C SER A 41 -3.87 -7.51 -29.91
N LEU A 42 -4.75 -7.81 -28.94
CA LEU A 42 -6.00 -8.56 -29.19
C LEU A 42 -7.19 -7.67 -29.57
N LYS A 43 -7.21 -6.39 -29.19
CA LYS A 43 -8.40 -5.52 -29.34
C LYS A 43 -8.19 -4.29 -30.22
N GLY A 44 -6.98 -3.99 -30.67
CA GLY A 44 -6.67 -2.88 -31.60
C GLY A 44 -6.94 -1.47 -31.07
N TYR A 45 -7.63 -1.30 -29.93
CA TYR A 45 -7.97 -0.02 -29.31
C TYR A 45 -7.96 -0.14 -27.77
N LEU A 46 -7.46 0.91 -27.09
CA LEU A 46 -7.55 1.07 -25.64
C LEU A 46 -9.01 1.41 -25.25
N THR A 47 -9.83 0.39 -25.03
CA THR A 47 -11.20 0.58 -24.51
C THR A 47 -11.18 0.95 -23.03
N PRO A 48 -12.20 1.65 -22.51
CA PRO A 48 -12.30 2.00 -21.09
C PRO A 48 -12.12 0.79 -20.16
N ASP A 49 -12.77 -0.33 -20.46
CA ASP A 49 -12.65 -1.55 -19.65
C ASP A 49 -11.25 -2.14 -19.66
N SER A 50 -10.52 -2.00 -20.78
CA SER A 50 -9.16 -2.51 -20.90
C SER A 50 -8.18 -1.65 -20.13
N ILE A 51 -8.39 -0.34 -20.10
CA ILE A 51 -7.63 0.59 -19.27
C ILE A 51 -7.88 0.28 -17.79
N LEU A 52 -9.14 0.07 -17.37
CA LEU A 52 -9.47 -0.25 -15.99
C LEU A 52 -8.83 -1.55 -15.50
N ARG A 53 -8.74 -2.59 -16.35
CA ARG A 53 -8.06 -3.85 -16.00
C ARG A 53 -6.55 -3.68 -15.83
N VAL A 54 -5.89 -3.00 -16.78
CA VAL A 54 -4.46 -2.66 -16.65
C VAL A 54 -4.21 -1.82 -15.41
N LEU A 55 -5.08 -0.83 -15.16
CA LEU A 55 -5.05 -0.05 -13.93
C LEU A 55 -5.37 -0.87 -12.69
N ASP A 56 -5.96 -2.06 -12.74
CA ASP A 56 -6.02 -2.90 -11.54
C ASP A 56 -4.67 -3.59 -11.31
N SER A 57 -4.06 -4.12 -12.36
CA SER A 57 -2.79 -4.85 -12.26
C SER A 57 -1.60 -3.97 -11.87
N VAL A 58 -1.43 -2.78 -12.49
CA VAL A 58 -0.39 -1.78 -12.11
C VAL A 58 -0.40 -1.52 -10.60
N LEU A 59 -1.61 -1.47 -10.11
CA LEU A 59 -1.97 -0.79 -8.90
C LEU A 59 -1.84 -1.87 -7.80
N VAL A 60 -2.05 -3.16 -8.13
CA VAL A 60 -1.64 -4.34 -7.31
C VAL A 60 -0.13 -4.34 -7.11
N VAL A 61 0.65 -4.08 -8.16
CA VAL A 61 2.11 -3.97 -8.04
C VAL A 61 2.50 -2.85 -7.07
N PHE A 62 1.82 -1.71 -7.13
CA PHE A 62 2.05 -0.62 -6.17
C PHE A 62 1.81 -1.08 -4.74
N ILE A 63 0.68 -1.74 -4.44
CA ILE A 63 0.42 -2.30 -3.10
C ILE A 63 1.58 -3.17 -2.61
N VAL A 64 2.15 -4.03 -3.47
CA VAL A 64 3.28 -4.87 -3.07
C VAL A 64 4.53 -4.05 -2.75
N ILE A 65 4.81 -3.00 -3.54
CA ILE A 65 5.93 -2.08 -3.29
C ILE A 65 5.71 -1.30 -1.99
N GLU A 66 4.49 -0.84 -1.71
CA GLU A 66 4.16 -0.19 -0.44
C GLU A 66 4.33 -1.14 0.75
N LEU A 67 3.88 -2.40 0.65
CA LEU A 67 4.09 -3.41 1.68
C LEU A 67 5.58 -3.67 1.95
N PHE A 68 6.41 -3.63 0.91
CA PHE A 68 7.87 -3.70 1.06
C PHE A 68 8.42 -2.50 1.83
N ASN A 69 7.94 -1.28 1.55
CA ASN A 69 8.33 -0.09 2.32
C ASN A 69 7.91 -0.17 3.79
N ILE A 70 6.72 -0.72 4.08
CA ILE A 70 6.28 -0.98 5.46
C ILE A 70 7.23 -1.98 6.15
N ALA A 71 7.55 -3.10 5.48
CA ALA A 71 8.50 -4.08 6.01
C ALA A 71 9.87 -3.44 6.29
N LEU A 72 10.39 -2.63 5.37
CA LEU A 72 11.64 -1.89 5.57
C LEU A 72 11.55 -0.87 6.71
N ALA A 73 10.42 -0.21 6.92
CA ALA A 73 10.22 0.71 8.03
C ALA A 73 10.28 -0.02 9.38
N TYR A 74 9.65 -1.20 9.47
CA TYR A 74 9.76 -2.09 10.63
C TYR A 74 11.21 -2.50 10.91
N MET A 75 11.93 -2.94 9.87
CA MET A 75 13.32 -3.37 9.99
C MET A 75 14.26 -2.24 10.44
N LYS A 76 14.02 -1.02 9.94
CA LYS A 76 14.81 0.17 10.27
C LYS A 76 14.39 0.85 11.59
N ARG A 77 13.41 0.29 12.32
CA ARG A 77 12.82 0.88 13.54
C ARG A 77 12.40 2.35 13.35
N LYS A 78 11.95 2.70 12.15
CA LYS A 78 11.40 4.04 11.85
C LYS A 78 9.94 4.12 12.30
N ASN A 79 9.31 5.30 12.22
CA ASN A 79 7.88 5.44 12.44
C ASN A 79 7.06 4.56 11.49
N VAL A 80 6.72 3.37 11.95
CA VAL A 80 5.94 2.42 11.16
C VAL A 80 4.50 2.91 11.02
N ILE A 81 3.96 3.54 12.06
CA ILE A 81 2.56 3.97 12.11
C ILE A 81 2.32 5.00 11.00
N ALA A 82 3.23 5.96 10.84
CA ALA A 82 3.16 6.94 9.77
C ALA A 82 3.18 6.28 8.38
N THR A 83 4.13 5.37 8.15
CA THR A 83 4.27 4.68 6.86
C THR A 83 3.04 3.83 6.51
N VAL A 84 2.48 3.12 7.49
CA VAL A 84 1.28 2.28 7.29
C VAL A 84 0.04 3.13 7.01
N MET A 85 -0.14 4.24 7.72
CA MET A 85 -1.29 5.12 7.51
C MET A 85 -1.24 5.82 6.15
N GLU A 86 -0.07 6.30 5.73
CA GLU A 86 0.12 6.90 4.40
C GLU A 86 -0.13 5.86 3.29
N ALA A 87 0.43 4.66 3.41
CA ALA A 87 0.18 3.58 2.45
C ALA A 87 -1.30 3.14 2.43
N GLY A 88 -1.96 3.07 3.59
CA GLY A 88 -3.38 2.75 3.70
C GLY A 88 -4.26 3.79 3.00
N LEU A 89 -3.94 5.09 3.15
CA LEU A 89 -4.65 6.15 2.46
C LEU A 89 -4.48 6.05 0.94
N VAL A 90 -3.25 5.82 0.46
CA VAL A 90 -2.97 5.60 -0.97
C VAL A 90 -3.77 4.41 -1.50
N ALA A 91 -3.83 3.30 -0.77
CA ALA A 91 -4.57 2.10 -1.15
C ALA A 91 -6.10 2.33 -1.24
N VAL A 92 -6.66 3.22 -0.42
CA VAL A 92 -8.09 3.55 -0.52
C VAL A 92 -8.37 4.54 -1.65
N VAL A 93 -7.53 5.57 -1.81
CA VAL A 93 -7.63 6.51 -2.95
C VAL A 93 -7.54 5.75 -4.28
N ARG A 94 -6.69 4.73 -4.34
CA ARG A 94 -6.60 3.82 -5.47
C ARG A 94 -7.95 3.23 -5.89
N LYS A 95 -8.78 2.79 -4.92
CA LYS A 95 -10.10 2.21 -5.22
C LYS A 95 -11.08 3.24 -5.81
N LEU A 96 -10.85 4.54 -5.63
CA LEU A 96 -11.60 5.58 -6.34
C LEU A 96 -11.20 5.69 -7.82
N VAL A 97 -9.91 5.50 -8.14
CA VAL A 97 -9.42 5.61 -9.52
C VAL A 97 -10.01 4.50 -10.40
N ILE A 98 -10.17 3.30 -9.85
CA ILE A 98 -10.80 2.14 -10.53
C ILE A 98 -12.29 2.01 -10.12
N PHE A 99 -12.94 3.13 -9.80
CA PHE A 99 -14.35 3.07 -9.41
C PHE A 99 -15.23 2.73 -10.62
N GLU A 100 -15.67 1.48 -10.69
CA GLU A 100 -16.66 1.06 -11.66
C GLU A 100 -18.06 1.56 -11.26
N SER A 101 -18.69 2.31 -12.19
CA SER A 101 -20.04 2.84 -12.08
C SER A 101 -21.11 2.00 -12.79
N GLY A 102 -20.74 0.80 -13.27
CA GLY A 102 -21.67 -0.15 -13.87
C GLY A 102 -22.49 -0.88 -12.80
N GLY A 103 -23.78 -1.08 -13.06
CA GLY A 103 -24.69 -1.83 -12.19
C GLY A 103 -25.92 -1.03 -11.75
N ASP A 104 -26.66 -1.59 -10.80
CA ASP A 104 -27.83 -0.93 -10.21
C ASP A 104 -27.45 0.39 -9.52
N ALA A 105 -28.22 1.45 -9.76
CA ALA A 105 -27.93 2.79 -9.22
C ALA A 105 -27.82 2.79 -7.69
N THR A 106 -28.63 1.96 -7.00
CA THR A 106 -28.59 1.83 -5.54
C THR A 106 -27.29 1.20 -5.08
N TYR A 107 -26.83 0.17 -5.79
CA TYR A 107 -25.57 -0.51 -5.48
C TYR A 107 -24.36 0.41 -5.69
N VAL A 108 -24.33 1.13 -6.81
CA VAL A 108 -23.25 2.09 -7.12
C VAL A 108 -23.21 3.20 -6.08
N LEU A 109 -24.37 3.73 -5.68
CA LEU A 109 -24.47 4.75 -4.64
C LEU A 109 -23.97 4.22 -3.29
N MET A 110 -24.37 3.00 -2.90
CA MET A 110 -23.94 2.38 -1.64
C MET A 110 -22.42 2.15 -1.62
N LYS A 111 -21.84 1.70 -2.74
CA LYS A 111 -20.39 1.53 -2.91
C LYS A 111 -19.65 2.86 -2.78
N ALA A 112 -20.16 3.92 -3.40
CA ALA A 112 -19.58 5.26 -3.31
C ALA A 112 -19.62 5.81 -1.88
N ILE A 113 -20.75 5.66 -1.18
CA ILE A 113 -20.90 6.09 0.22
C ILE A 113 -19.95 5.30 1.13
N ALA A 114 -19.83 3.98 0.93
CA ALA A 114 -18.91 3.15 1.71
C ALA A 114 -17.45 3.60 1.55
N LEU A 115 -17.02 3.90 0.30
CA LEU A 115 -15.68 4.44 0.05
C LEU A 115 -15.49 5.83 0.64
N ALA A 116 -16.49 6.71 0.56
CA ALA A 116 -16.43 8.04 1.18
C ALA A 116 -16.25 7.94 2.70
N ILE A 117 -17.03 7.08 3.36
CA ILE A 117 -16.91 6.83 4.80
C ILE A 117 -15.52 6.28 5.14
N LEU A 118 -15.00 5.34 4.37
CA LEU A 118 -13.68 4.75 4.59
C LEU A 118 -12.56 5.79 4.48
N ILE A 119 -12.62 6.65 3.46
CA ILE A 119 -11.65 7.75 3.27
C ILE A 119 -11.71 8.73 4.44
N VAL A 120 -12.91 9.14 4.85
CA VAL A 120 -13.09 10.02 6.00
C VAL A 120 -12.57 9.38 7.29
N ALA A 121 -12.84 8.09 7.52
CA ALA A 121 -12.39 7.38 8.71
C ALA A 121 -10.85 7.31 8.78
N ILE A 122 -10.18 6.94 7.68
CA ILE A 122 -8.71 6.85 7.63
C ILE A 122 -8.09 8.25 7.70
N GLY A 123 -8.62 9.21 6.94
CA GLY A 123 -8.14 10.59 6.93
C GLY A 123 -8.30 11.27 8.29
N LEU A 124 -9.43 11.06 8.97
CA LEU A 124 -9.65 11.57 10.32
C LEU A 124 -8.74 10.89 11.34
N THR A 125 -8.58 9.57 11.27
CA THR A 125 -7.64 8.84 12.14
C THR A 125 -6.22 9.38 11.97
N TRP A 126 -5.78 9.59 10.73
CA TRP A 126 -4.48 10.17 10.42
C TRP A 126 -4.32 11.60 10.92
N TYR A 127 -5.33 12.43 10.71
CA TYR A 127 -5.37 13.81 11.19
C TYR A 127 -5.28 13.88 12.72
N LEU A 128 -6.04 13.03 13.42
CA LEU A 128 -6.01 12.93 14.88
C LEU A 128 -4.65 12.45 15.38
N LEU A 129 -4.04 11.46 14.73
CA LEU A 129 -2.71 10.97 15.10
C LEU A 129 -1.64 12.04 14.94
N ARG A 130 -1.67 12.80 13.83
CA ARG A 130 -0.75 13.93 13.61
C ARG A 130 -0.98 15.05 14.62
N ARG A 131 -2.24 15.35 14.94
CA ARG A 131 -2.61 16.42 15.89
C ARG A 131 -2.32 16.05 17.33
N ALA A 132 -2.47 14.78 17.69
CA ALA A 132 -2.26 14.31 19.05
C ALA A 132 -0.80 14.41 19.50
N GLU A 133 0.13 14.78 18.59
CA GLU A 133 1.58 14.77 18.84
C GLU A 133 1.91 13.59 19.74
N VAL A 134 1.53 12.37 19.31
CA VAL A 134 2.08 11.18 19.96
C VAL A 134 3.56 11.29 19.67
N CYS A 135 4.23 11.93 20.62
CA CYS A 135 5.60 12.34 20.57
C CYS A 135 6.36 11.08 20.23
N GLU A 136 6.82 10.99 18.99
CA GLU A 136 8.05 10.28 18.74
C GLU A 136 9.06 10.97 19.64
N GLY A 137 9.48 10.25 20.66
CA GLY A 137 10.30 10.78 21.73
C GLY A 137 11.60 11.37 21.19
N GLU A 138 11.55 12.66 20.91
CA GLU A 138 12.66 13.61 20.99
C GLU A 138 12.08 14.88 21.62
N CYS A 139 11.56 14.77 22.85
CA CYS A 139 11.73 15.86 23.81
C CYS A 139 13.23 16.02 23.97
N HIS A 140 13.80 16.90 23.15
CA HIS A 140 15.19 17.30 23.24
C HIS A 140 15.33 18.18 24.48
N ASP A 141 15.51 17.56 25.64
CA ASP A 141 15.92 18.25 26.86
C ASP A 141 17.45 18.33 26.92
N HIS A 142 17.91 19.59 26.90
CA HIS A 142 19.12 20.16 27.51
C HIS A 142 20.50 19.63 27.11
N VAL A 143 21.29 20.51 26.46
CA VAL A 143 22.54 21.01 27.06
C VAL A 143 22.71 22.50 26.73
N VAL A 144 22.87 23.26 27.81
CA VAL A 144 23.35 24.62 27.99
C VAL A 144 24.60 24.93 27.15
N ASP A 145 24.57 26.04 26.41
CA ASP A 145 25.57 27.14 26.39
C ASP A 145 25.19 28.18 25.33
#